data_AF-A0A939XR79-F1
#
_entry.id   AF-A0A939XR79-F1
#
_cell.length_a   1.000
_cell.length_b   1.000
_cell.length_c   1.000
_cell.angle_alpha   90.00
_cell.angle_beta   90.00
_cell.angle_gamma   90.00
#
_symmetry.space_group_name_H-M   'P 1'
#
loop_
_entity.id
_entity.type
_entity.pdbx_description
1 polymer ?
#
loop_
_entity_poly.entity_id
_entity_poly.type
_entity_poly.pdbx_seq_one_letter_code
_entity_poly.pdbx_strand_id
1 'polypeptide(L)'
;GGVFSGLPRGTALQLAIQTVLGSAKLASVSAQHPAILCDRVCSPGGTTIAGVKALEEHGFRDAVMDAVIRATQRSKELGKA
;
A
#
# COMPACT_ATOMS: atom_id res chain seq x y z
N GLY A 1 4.02 -13.64 -0.64
CA GLY A 1 4.23 -12.87 0.61
C GLY A 1 5.45 -13.39 1.35
N GLY A 2 6.08 -12.59 2.23
CA GLY A 2 7.43 -12.87 2.77
C GLY A 2 7.62 -14.26 3.41
N VAL A 3 6.66 -14.75 4.20
CA VAL A 3 6.74 -16.09 4.80
C VAL A 3 6.67 -17.20 3.76
N PHE A 4 5.78 -17.08 2.78
CA PHE A 4 5.69 -18.01 1.65
C PHE A 4 7.00 -18.03 0.84
N SER A 5 7.70 -16.90 0.78
CA SER A 5 9.01 -16.76 0.13
C SER A 5 10.19 -17.20 1.01
N GLY A 6 9.94 -17.80 2.19
CA GLY A 6 10.96 -18.39 3.05
C GLY A 6 11.42 -17.55 4.25
N LEU A 7 10.86 -16.36 4.46
CA LEU A 7 11.23 -15.56 5.64
C LEU A 7 10.64 -16.12 6.93
N PRO A 8 11.38 -16.11 8.06
CA PRO A 8 10.81 -16.32 9.38
C PRO A 8 9.69 -15.32 9.64
N ARG A 9 8.59 -15.78 10.28
CA ARG A 9 7.39 -14.96 10.51
C ARG A 9 7.70 -13.63 11.22
N GLY A 10 8.55 -13.66 12.25
CA GLY A 10 8.94 -12.45 12.99
C GLY A 10 9.64 -11.42 12.10
N THR A 11 10.62 -11.87 11.30
CA THR A 11 11.33 -11.02 10.34
C THR A 11 10.40 -10.48 9.26
N ALA A 12 9.54 -11.31 8.70
CA ALA A 12 8.56 -10.88 7.69
C ALA A 12 7.63 -9.77 8.22
N LEU A 13 7.17 -9.91 9.47
CA LEU A 13 6.33 -8.90 10.13
C LEU A 13 7.10 -7.59 10.36
N GLN A 14 8.33 -7.66 10.89
CA GLN A 14 9.15 -6.47 11.13
C GLN A 14 9.43 -5.70 9.84
N LEU A 15 9.80 -6.42 8.76
CA LEU A 15 10.02 -5.81 7.45
C LEU A 15 8.74 -5.16 6.90
N ALA A 16 7.60 -5.83 7.01
CA ALA A 16 6.32 -5.28 6.57
C ALA A 16 5.96 -3.98 7.30
N ILE A 17 6.06 -3.97 8.64
CA ILE A 17 5.78 -2.79 9.47
C ILE A 17 6.70 -1.63 9.06
N GLN A 18 8.01 -1.89 8.98
CA GLN A 18 8.98 -0.84 8.67
C GLN A 18 8.83 -0.31 7.23
N THR A 19 8.45 -1.16 6.28
CA THR A 19 8.20 -0.76 4.89
C THR A 19 7.03 0.20 4.79
N VAL A 20 5.93 -0.10 5.48
CA VAL A 20 4.74 0.77 5.51
C VAL A 20 5.06 2.09 6.22
N LEU A 21 5.71 2.03 7.39
CA LEU A 21 6.09 3.22 8.14
C LEU A 21 7.04 4.14 7.34
N GLY A 22 8.07 3.55 6.73
CA GLY A 22 9.04 4.28 5.92
C GLY A 22 8.38 4.94 4.70
N SER A 23 7.47 4.23 4.03
CA SER A 23 6.74 4.74 2.88
C SER A 23 5.82 5.91 3.26
N ALA A 24 5.07 5.79 4.36
CA ALA A 24 4.22 6.87 4.88
C ALA A 24 5.04 8.10 5.27
N LYS A 25 6.15 7.90 5.99
CA LYS A 25 7.06 8.99 6.38
C LYS A 25 7.68 9.67 5.16
N LEU A 26 8.12 8.92 4.15
CA LEU A 26 8.67 9.48 2.92
C LEU A 26 7.63 10.32 2.19
N ALA A 27 6.40 9.83 2.07
CA ALA A 27 5.31 10.56 1.44
C ALA A 27 4.94 11.84 2.22
N SER A 28 4.94 11.82 3.56
CA SER A 28 4.55 12.97 4.37
C SER A 28 5.54 14.13 4.33
N VAL A 29 6.84 13.84 4.14
CA VAL A 29 7.90 14.87 4.07
C VAL A 29 8.27 15.28 2.65
N SER A 30 7.75 14.56 1.65
CA SER A 30 8.00 14.85 0.24
C SER A 30 7.06 15.93 -0.28
N ALA A 31 7.60 16.86 -1.08
CA ALA A 31 6.79 17.81 -1.86
C ALA A 31 6.24 17.18 -3.16
N GLN A 32 6.55 15.92 -3.44
CA GLN A 32 6.17 15.23 -4.67
C GLN A 32 4.91 14.41 -4.51
N HIS A 33 4.15 14.29 -5.59
CA HIS A 33 3.01 13.39 -5.64
C HIS A 33 3.44 11.92 -5.38
N PRO A 34 2.70 11.13 -4.58
CA PRO A 34 3.08 9.75 -4.23
C PRO A 34 3.33 8.84 -5.44
N ALA A 35 2.62 9.06 -6.55
CA ALA A 35 2.86 8.32 -7.80
C ALA A 35 4.32 8.46 -8.28
N ILE A 36 4.90 9.66 -8.20
CA ILE A 36 6.29 9.92 -8.59
C ILE A 36 7.27 9.19 -7.65
N LEU A 37 6.95 9.11 -6.36
CA LEU A 37 7.75 8.34 -5.39
C LEU A 37 7.69 6.84 -5.70
N CYS A 38 6.53 6.33 -6.11
CA CYS A 38 6.36 4.95 -6.54
C CYS A 38 7.18 4.65 -7.80
N ASP A 39 7.13 5.55 -8.80
CA ASP A 39 7.91 5.40 -10.04
C ASP A 39 9.42 5.36 -9.77
N ARG A 40 9.91 6.16 -8.82
CA ARG A 40 11.33 6.20 -8.42
C ARG A 40 11.87 4.89 -7.88
N VAL A 41 11.02 4.01 -7.35
CA VAL A 41 11.42 2.68 -6.85
C VAL A 41 11.09 1.56 -7.85
N CYS A 42 10.54 1.90 -9.02
CA CYS A 42 10.15 0.98 -10.08
C CYS A 42 11.12 1.07 -11.27
N SER A 43 12.22 0.32 -11.22
CA SER A 43 13.09 0.17 -12.39
C SER A 43 12.40 -0.58 -13.53
N PRO A 44 12.65 -0.24 -14.81
CA PRO A 44 12.10 -0.98 -15.96
C PRO A 44 12.43 -2.47 -15.89
N GLY A 45 11.41 -3.32 -15.96
CA GLY A 45 11.56 -4.79 -15.86
C GLY A 45 11.97 -5.32 -14.47
N GLY A 46 12.02 -4.47 -13.44
CA GLY A 46 12.45 -4.83 -12.09
C GLY A 46 11.41 -5.59 -11.26
N THR A 47 11.83 -6.03 -10.07
CA THR A 47 10.98 -6.77 -9.13
C THR A 47 9.84 -5.92 -8.57
N THR A 48 10.08 -4.63 -8.30
CA THR A 48 9.05 -3.72 -7.77
C THR A 48 7.90 -3.55 -8.76
N ILE A 49 8.19 -3.29 -10.04
CA ILE A 49 7.14 -3.06 -11.04
C ILE A 49 6.33 -4.34 -11.33
N ALA A 50 6.95 -5.51 -11.24
CA ALA A 50 6.23 -6.79 -11.30
C ALA A 50 5.25 -6.94 -10.12
N GLY A 51 5.66 -6.54 -8.91
CA GLY A 51 4.79 -6.52 -7.73
C GLY A 51 3.65 -5.50 -7.86
N VAL A 52 3.94 -4.29 -8.34
CA VAL A 52 2.92 -3.25 -8.60
C VAL A 52 1.91 -3.74 -9.63
N LYS A 53 2.36 -4.34 -10.74
CA LYS A 53 1.48 -4.93 -11.76
C LYS A 53 0.51 -5.93 -11.14
N ALA A 54 0.99 -6.85 -10.29
CA ALA A 54 0.13 -7.82 -9.62
C ALA A 54 -0.90 -7.14 -8.69
N LEU A 55 -0.54 -6.06 -7.99
CA LEU A 55 -1.48 -5.29 -7.17
C LEU A 55 -2.59 -4.65 -8.02
N GLU A 56 -2.24 -4.09 -9.17
CA GLU A 56 -3.23 -3.49 -10.10
C GLU A 56 -4.15 -4.56 -10.70
N GLU A 57 -3.61 -5.71 -11.11
CA GLU A 57 -4.39 -6.84 -11.65
C GLU A 57 -5.43 -7.38 -10.65
N HIS A 58 -5.16 -7.23 -9.34
CA HIS A 58 -6.09 -7.62 -8.28
C HIS A 58 -6.95 -6.44 -7.76
N GLY A 59 -6.96 -5.31 -8.46
CA GLY A 59 -7.86 -4.18 -8.15
C GLY A 59 -7.52 -3.47 -6.84
N PHE A 60 -6.27 -3.49 -6.38
CA PHE A 60 -5.88 -2.97 -5.06
C PHE A 60 -6.33 -1.52 -4.82
N ARG A 61 -6.13 -0.63 -5.81
CA ARG A 61 -6.50 0.79 -5.67
C ARG A 61 -7.99 0.98 -5.49
N ASP A 62 -8.78 0.28 -6.30
CA ASP A 62 -10.23 0.33 -6.25
C ASP A 62 -10.75 -0.15 -4.89
N ALA A 63 -10.23 -1.29 -4.42
CA ALA A 63 -10.60 -1.84 -3.12
C ALA A 63 -10.32 -0.88 -1.95
N VAL A 64 -9.18 -0.19 -1.96
CA VAL A 64 -8.84 0.80 -0.92
C VAL A 64 -9.75 2.02 -0.98
N MET A 65 -10.06 2.53 -2.18
CA MET A 65 -10.96 3.67 -2.35
C MET A 65 -12.39 3.33 -1.90
N ASP A 66 -12.91 2.18 -2.34
CA ASP A 66 -14.25 1.70 -1.96
C ASP A 66 -14.36 1.50 -0.44
N ALA A 67 -13.30 0.98 0.21
CA ALA A 67 -13.27 0.82 1.66
C ALA A 67 -13.49 2.15 2.41
N VAL A 68 -12.81 3.23 1.98
CA VAL A 68 -12.97 4.57 2.59
C VAL A 68 -14.35 5.15 2.34
N ILE A 69 -14.88 4.99 1.13
CA ILE A 69 -16.21 5.47 0.75
C ILE A 69 -17.28 4.79 1.61
N ARG A 70 -17.25 3.45 1.70
CA ARG A 70 -18.21 2.68 2.50
C ARG A 70 -18.12 2.98 3.98
N ALA A 71 -16.89 3.09 4.52
CA ALA A 71 -16.69 3.49 5.91
C ALA A 71 -17.31 4.87 6.21
N THR A 72 -17.13 5.82 5.28
CA THR A 72 -17.72 7.17 5.38
C THR A 72 -19.25 7.14 5.31
N GLN A 73 -19.83 6.37 4.40
CA GLN A 73 -21.28 6.20 4.29
C GLN A 73 -21.86 5.63 5.59
N ARG A 74 -21.25 4.55 6.10
CA ARG A 74 -21.68 3.93 7.36
C ARG A 74 -21.59 4.90 8.54
N SER A 75 -20.52 5.69 8.62
CA SER A 75 -20.39 6.72 9.66
C SER A 75 -21.51 7.76 9.60
N LYS A 76 -21.96 8.17 8.41
CA LYS A 76 -23.07 9.12 8.24
C LYS A 76 -24.42 8.53 8.63
N GLU A 77 -24.64 7.24 8.39
CA GLU A 77 -25.85 6.53 8.84
C GLU A 77 -25.92 6.49 10.37
N LEU A 78 -24.81 6.11 11.02
CA LEU A 78 -24.72 6.02 12.47
C LEU A 78 -24.89 7.37 13.17
N GLY A 79 -24.38 8.46 12.58
CA GLY A 79 -24.52 9.81 13.16
C GLY A 79 -25.88 10.48 12.94
N LYS A 80 -26.78 9.87 12.16
CA LYS A 80 -28.18 10.31 11.98
C LYS A 80 -29.15 9.59 12.92
N ALA A 81 -28.70 8.53 13.59
CA ALA A 81 -29.43 7.83 14.65
C ALA A 81 -29.21 8.53 15.99
#